data_AF-A0A958M573-F1
#
_entry.id   AF-A0A958M573-F1
#
_cell.length_a   1.000
_cell.length_b   1.000
_cell.length_c   1.000
_cell.angle_alpha   90.00
_cell.angle_beta   90.00
_cell.angle_gamma   90.00
#
_symmetry.space_group_name_H-M   'P 1'
#
loop_
_entity.id
_entity.type
_entity.pdbx_description
1 polymer ?
#
loop_
_entity_poly.entity_id
_entity_poly.type
_entity_poly.pdbx_seq_one_letter_code
_entity_poly.pdbx_strand_id
1 'polypeptide(L)' 'QKFKEHVLSKGGTENPMDLYKRFRGSEPNIDALLERAGLLKN' A
#
# COMPACT_ATOMS: atom_id res chain seq x y z
N GLN A 1 4.58 -12.02 7.03
CA GLN A 1 4.34 -13.04 5.98
C GLN A 1 3.58 -12.46 4.78
N LYS A 2 2.39 -11.85 4.97
CA LYS A 2 1.55 -11.27 3.90
C LYS A 2 2.26 -10.34 2.89
N PHE A 3 3.18 -9.48 3.35
CA PHE A 3 3.88 -8.56 2.45
C PHE A 3 4.80 -9.27 1.45
N LYS A 4 5.51 -10.32 1.89
CA LYS A 4 6.34 -11.14 1.01
C LYS A 4 5.49 -11.86 -0.03
N GLU A 5 4.37 -12.42 0.41
CA GLU A 5 3.45 -13.19 -0.43
C GLU A 5 2.77 -12.32 -1.50
N HIS A 6 2.22 -11.18 -1.12
CA HIS A 6 1.39 -10.38 -2.03
C HIS A 6 2.16 -9.31 -2.81
N VAL A 7 3.35 -8.89 -2.36
CA VAL A 7 4.10 -7.80 -2.98
C VAL A 7 5.48 -8.28 -3.44
N LEU A 8 6.36 -8.67 -2.51
CA LEU A 8 7.77 -8.89 -2.83
C LEU A 8 8.01 -10.09 -3.76
N SER A 9 7.18 -11.14 -3.65
CA SER A 9 7.33 -12.35 -4.48
C SER A 9 6.83 -12.19 -5.92
N LYS A 10 6.10 -11.11 -6.24
CA LYS A 10 5.40 -10.96 -7.53
C LYS A 10 6.21 -10.23 -8.59
N GLY A 11 7.26 -9.50 -8.21
CA GLY A 11 8.06 -8.72 -9.16
C GLY A 11 7.19 -7.79 -10.01
N GLY A 12 7.41 -7.76 -11.33
CA GLY A 12 6.64 -6.97 -12.31
C GLY A 12 5.55 -7.73 -13.06
N THR A 13 5.06 -8.86 -12.52
CA THR A 13 4.14 -9.76 -13.24
C THR A 13 2.67 -9.38 -13.14
N GLU A 14 2.31 -8.53 -12.18
CA GLU A 14 0.92 -8.10 -11.90
C GLU A 14 0.87 -6.59 -11.68
N ASN A 15 -0.31 -5.98 -11.86
CA ASN A 15 -0.46 -4.54 -11.63
C ASN A 15 -0.18 -4.19 -10.15
N PRO A 16 0.69 -3.22 -9.86
CA PRO A 16 1.04 -2.84 -8.49
C PRO A 16 -0.17 -2.48 -7.61
N MET A 17 -1.23 -1.89 -8.20
CA MET A 17 -2.43 -1.52 -7.45
C MET A 17 -3.20 -2.75 -6.96
N ASP A 18 -3.27 -3.81 -7.75
CA ASP A 18 -3.94 -5.06 -7.36
C ASP A 18 -3.14 -5.80 -6.27
N LEU A 19 -1.80 -5.76 -6.36
CA LEU A 19 -0.91 -6.26 -5.31
C LEU A 19 -1.15 -5.51 -3.99
N TYR A 20 -1.24 -4.18 -4.07
CA TYR A 20 -1.48 -3.31 -2.92
C TYR A 20 -2.82 -3.62 -2.26
N LYS A 21 -3.92 -3.68 -3.03
CA LYS A 21 -5.26 -3.97 -2.49
C LYS A 21 -5.33 -5.34 -1.82
N ARG A 22 -4.71 -6.38 -2.39
CA ARG A 22 -4.64 -7.72 -1.74
C ARG A 22 -3.87 -7.69 -0.43
N PHE A 23 -2.77 -6.93 -0.37
CA PHE A 23 -1.97 -6.80 0.84
C PHE A 23 -2.66 -5.97 1.93
N ARG A 24 -3.26 -4.83 1.57
CA ARG A 24 -3.81 -3.84 2.51
C ARG A 24 -5.30 -3.98 2.78
N GLY A 25 -6.03 -4.66 1.92
CA GLY A 25 -7.49 -4.85 2.00
C GLY A 25 -8.31 -3.68 1.45
N SER A 26 -7.67 -2.59 1.02
CA SER A 26 -8.32 -1.38 0.50
C SER A 26 -7.41 -0.65 -0.48
N GLU A 27 -7.96 0.35 -1.15
CA GLU A 27 -7.18 1.33 -1.91
C GLU A 27 -6.33 2.21 -0.97
N PRO A 28 -5.20 2.77 -1.46
CA PRO A 28 -4.37 3.65 -0.64
C PRO A 28 -5.11 4.96 -0.33
N ASN A 29 -4.93 5.46 0.89
CA ASN A 29 -5.38 6.80 1.28
C ASN A 29 -4.17 7.73 1.47
N ILE A 30 -4.27 8.95 0.94
CA ILE A 30 -3.26 10.01 1.08
C ILE A 30 -3.10 10.49 2.53
N ASP A 31 -4.13 10.37 3.37
CA ASP A 31 -4.10 10.82 4.76
C ASP A 31 -2.94 10.20 5.54
N ALA A 32 -2.63 8.92 5.31
CA ALA A 32 -1.51 8.24 5.96
C ALA A 32 -0.15 8.86 5.62
N LEU A 33 0.01 9.44 4.42
CA LEU A 33 1.21 10.19 4.05
C LEU A 33 1.23 11.55 4.74
N LEU A 34 0.09 12.24 4.73
CA LEU A 34 -0.03 13.59 5.31
C LEU A 34 0.18 13.56 6.83
N GLU A 35 -0.38 12.58 7.54
CA GLU A 35 -0.17 12.38 8.97
C GLU A 35 1.31 12.17 9.29
N ARG A 36 1.97 11.25 8.58
CA ARG A 36 3.41 10.96 8.77
C ARG A 36 4.28 12.19 8.48
N ALA A 37 3.88 13.02 7.52
CA ALA A 37 4.60 14.23 7.15
C ALA A 37 4.26 15.44 8.06
N GLY A 38 3.33 15.29 9.00
CA GLY A 38 2.86 16.40 9.86
C GLY A 38 2.07 17.47 9.09
N LEU A 39 1.43 17.09 7.98
CA LEU A 39 0.69 17.98 7.08
C LEU A 39 -0.82 17.97 7.30
N LEU A 40 -1.32 17.10 8.19
CA LEU A 40 -2.71 17.19 8.67
C LEU A 40 -2.79 18.23 9.78
N LYS A 41 -3.67 19.22 9.62
CA LYS A 41 -4.00 20.15 10.70
C LYS A 41 -4.99 19.45 11.65
N ASN A 42 -4.71 19.55 12.94
CA ASN A 42 -5.69 19.30 14.00
C ASN A 42 -6.69 20.47 14.06
#